data_AF-A0A961NDB5-F1
#
_entry.id   AF-A0A961NDB5-F1
#
_cell.length_a   1.000
_cell.length_b   1.000
_cell.length_c   1.000
_cell.angle_alpha   90.00
_cell.angle_beta   90.00
_cell.angle_gamma   90.00
#
_symmetry.space_group_name_H-M   'P 1'
#
loop_
_entity.id
_entity.type
_entity.pdbx_description
1 polymer ?
#
loop_
_entity_poly.entity_id
_entity_poly.type
_entity_poly.pdbx_seq_one_letter_code
_entity_poly.pdbx_strand_id
1 'polypeptide(L)'
;VYHYPFWAIEAHAERWLWRVAQSEFPQGDVPRQEAERFFAFWGQRLFGDAPTRTAREGFVYVPLQGRLLEHRSFQSCAPLDMLRQILRHETRRRIVATLHPKECHAPADLAALDRLAEREPRLTLTRGAMEPLLQACDYVATQNSSAAFAGYFFRKPAVLFARVDFHHIAANVTALGAEAALRRAPELEPDYAGYLHWFWQEMSINAGRPEAEAKILAALQRHGWPT
;
A
#
# COMPACT_ATOMS: atom_id res chain seq x y z
N VAL A 1 2.63 -11.42 -1.46
CA VAL A 1 3.20 -11.10 -0.14
C VAL A 1 4.30 -10.05 -0.25
N TYR A 2 4.67 -9.40 0.87
CA TYR A 2 5.58 -8.24 0.88
C TYR A 2 6.88 -8.43 1.68
N HIS A 3 6.89 -9.36 2.64
CA HIS A 3 8.06 -9.63 3.49
C HIS A 3 8.19 -11.13 3.77
N TYR A 4 9.43 -11.61 3.87
CA TYR A 4 9.74 -12.95 4.39
C TYR A 4 9.31 -13.06 5.87
N PRO A 5 8.76 -14.20 6.34
CA PRO A 5 8.62 -15.52 5.69
C PRO A 5 7.24 -15.76 5.06
N PHE A 6 6.50 -14.72 4.72
CA PHE A 6 5.18 -14.90 4.13
C PHE A 6 5.29 -15.20 2.64
N TRP A 7 4.39 -16.07 2.15
CA TRP A 7 4.27 -16.51 0.76
C TRP A 7 2.81 -16.58 0.32
N ALA A 8 2.59 -16.50 -0.99
CA ALA A 8 1.29 -16.75 -1.62
C ALA A 8 1.52 -17.67 -2.82
N ILE A 9 0.60 -18.60 -3.05
CA ILE A 9 0.57 -19.49 -4.21
C ILE A 9 -0.77 -19.24 -4.90
N GLU A 10 -0.71 -18.64 -6.09
CA GLU A 10 -1.87 -18.09 -6.80
C GLU A 10 -1.75 -18.40 -8.30
N ALA A 11 -2.89 -18.58 -8.97
CA ALA A 11 -2.92 -18.93 -10.40
C ALA A 11 -2.62 -17.75 -11.34
N HIS A 12 -2.64 -16.52 -10.82
CA HIS A 12 -2.51 -15.29 -11.60
C HIS A 12 -1.32 -14.45 -11.11
N ALA A 13 -0.67 -13.73 -12.03
CA ALA A 13 0.34 -12.74 -11.68
C ALA A 13 -0.31 -11.44 -11.13
N GLU A 14 -1.52 -11.16 -11.60
CA GLU A 14 -2.37 -10.05 -11.22
C GLU A 14 -2.81 -10.17 -9.76
N ARG A 15 -2.13 -9.47 -8.87
CA ARG A 15 -2.38 -9.57 -7.41
C ARG A 15 -3.81 -9.25 -7.01
N TRP A 16 -4.51 -8.40 -7.76
CA TRP A 16 -5.91 -8.09 -7.50
C TRP A 16 -6.88 -9.23 -7.83
N LEU A 17 -6.42 -10.30 -8.49
CA LEU A 17 -7.19 -11.53 -8.73
C LEU A 17 -6.87 -12.63 -7.69
N TRP A 18 -5.91 -12.39 -6.80
CA TRP A 18 -5.53 -13.37 -5.78
C TRP A 18 -6.66 -13.64 -4.81
N ARG A 19 -6.66 -14.82 -4.19
CA ARG A 19 -7.68 -15.21 -3.20
C ARG A 19 -7.89 -14.14 -2.14
N VAL A 20 -6.82 -13.58 -1.58
CA VAL A 20 -6.92 -12.54 -0.55
C VAL A 20 -7.61 -11.28 -1.05
N ALA A 21 -7.42 -10.90 -2.31
CA ALA A 21 -8.08 -9.74 -2.93
C ALA A 21 -9.57 -9.98 -3.21
N GLN A 22 -9.99 -11.24 -3.31
CA GLN A 22 -11.37 -11.64 -3.58
C GLN A 22 -12.12 -12.05 -2.29
N SER A 23 -11.42 -12.09 -1.16
CA SER A 23 -11.99 -12.48 0.12
C SER A 23 -12.44 -11.25 0.90
N GLU A 24 -13.54 -11.38 1.65
CA GLU A 24 -13.97 -10.32 2.54
C GLU A 24 -13.06 -10.25 3.78
N PHE A 25 -12.64 -9.04 4.16
CA PHE A 25 -11.94 -8.81 5.42
C PHE A 25 -12.98 -8.85 6.56
N PRO A 26 -12.87 -9.79 7.53
CA PRO A 26 -13.87 -9.98 8.59
C PRO A 26 -13.75 -8.88 9.66
N GLN A 27 -14.16 -7.67 9.31
CA GLN A 27 -14.08 -6.52 10.21
C GLN A 27 -14.88 -6.77 11.49
N GLY A 28 -14.20 -6.67 12.65
CA GLY A 28 -14.83 -6.87 13.97
C GLY A 28 -14.74 -8.29 14.52
N ASP A 29 -14.51 -9.30 13.67
CA ASP A 29 -14.42 -10.71 14.06
C ASP A 29 -12.98 -11.24 14.09
N VAL A 30 -11.99 -10.35 14.07
CA VAL A 30 -10.57 -10.73 14.15
C VAL A 30 -10.17 -11.06 15.60
N PRO A 31 -9.41 -12.14 15.85
CA PRO A 31 -8.88 -12.45 17.18
C PRO A 31 -7.99 -11.32 17.73
N ARG A 32 -8.57 -10.50 18.63
CA ARG A 32 -7.99 -9.19 18.99
C ARG A 32 -6.63 -9.30 19.66
N GLN A 33 -6.46 -10.25 20.58
CA GLN A 33 -5.21 -10.40 21.33
C GLN A 33 -4.08 -10.87 20.41
N GLU A 34 -4.34 -11.86 19.55
CA GLU A 34 -3.40 -12.39 18.57
C GLU A 34 -3.01 -11.32 17.55
N ALA A 35 -3.99 -10.55 17.07
CA ALA A 35 -3.75 -9.50 16.09
C ALA A 35 -2.89 -8.36 16.62
N GLU A 36 -3.11 -7.89 17.86
CA GLU A 36 -2.23 -6.87 18.48
C GLU A 36 -0.81 -7.40 18.69
N ARG A 37 -0.66 -8.63 19.17
CA ARG A 37 0.66 -9.26 19.34
C ARG A 37 1.38 -9.40 18.01
N PHE A 38 0.65 -9.84 16.98
CA PHE A 38 1.18 -9.97 15.62
C PHE A 38 1.63 -8.62 15.07
N PHE A 39 0.79 -7.60 15.19
CA PHE A 39 1.07 -6.24 14.73
C PHE A 39 2.31 -5.66 15.40
N ALA A 40 2.39 -5.73 16.73
CA ALA A 40 3.53 -5.23 17.49
C ALA A 40 4.83 -5.96 17.13
N PHE A 41 4.78 -7.30 17.09
CA PHE A 41 5.95 -8.13 16.76
C PHE A 41 6.48 -7.82 15.36
N TRP A 42 5.61 -7.79 14.34
CA TRP A 42 6.04 -7.54 12.97
C TRP A 42 6.42 -6.09 12.70
N GLY A 43 5.75 -5.13 13.33
CA GLY A 43 6.15 -3.73 13.29
C GLY A 43 7.57 -3.55 13.82
N GLN A 44 7.86 -4.11 15.00
CA GLN A 44 9.20 -4.06 15.59
C GLN A 44 10.24 -4.81 14.75
N ARG A 45 9.90 -5.99 14.25
CA ARG A 45 10.82 -6.81 13.46
C ARG A 45 11.21 -6.15 12.14
N LEU A 46 10.29 -5.46 11.48
CA LEU A 46 10.52 -4.88 10.16
C LEU A 46 11.08 -3.46 10.22
N PHE A 47 10.67 -2.67 11.22
CA PHE A 47 10.91 -1.23 11.26
C PHE A 47 11.46 -0.74 12.61
N GLY A 48 11.82 -1.65 13.53
CA GLY A 48 12.23 -1.31 14.88
C GLY A 48 11.15 -0.50 15.61
N ASP A 49 11.56 0.52 16.35
CA ASP A 49 10.63 1.38 17.09
C ASP A 49 9.91 2.39 16.20
N ALA A 50 10.24 2.49 14.90
CA ALA A 50 9.74 3.56 14.04
C ALA A 50 8.20 3.65 13.99
N PRO A 51 7.43 2.55 13.88
CA PRO A 51 5.97 2.59 13.85
C PRO A 51 5.31 3.03 15.16
N THR A 52 6.05 3.00 16.28
CA THR A 52 5.58 3.51 17.58
C THR A 52 5.76 5.02 17.74
N ARG A 53 6.54 5.64 16.84
CA ARG A 53 6.91 7.06 16.88
C ARG A 53 6.43 7.75 15.60
N THR A 54 5.11 7.83 15.45
CA THR A 54 4.47 8.44 14.27
C THR A 54 3.90 9.81 14.58
N ALA A 55 4.02 10.74 13.64
CA ALA A 55 3.42 12.06 13.66
C ALA A 55 2.61 12.31 12.37
N ARG A 56 1.81 13.37 12.33
CA ARG A 56 1.12 13.86 11.12
C ARG A 56 1.58 15.29 10.84
N GLU A 57 2.59 15.43 9.98
CA GLU A 57 3.31 16.69 9.74
C GLU A 57 2.77 17.49 8.53
N GLY A 58 1.52 17.26 8.16
CA GLY A 58 0.80 18.04 7.16
C GLY A 58 1.27 17.77 5.74
N PHE A 59 1.63 16.51 5.42
CA PHE A 59 1.97 16.12 4.06
C PHE A 59 1.43 14.74 3.65
N VAL A 60 1.17 14.60 2.36
CA VAL A 60 0.85 13.33 1.70
C VAL A 60 2.12 12.70 1.19
N TYR A 61 2.36 11.45 1.54
CA TYR A 61 3.46 10.69 0.96
C TYR A 61 3.00 10.00 -0.33
N VAL A 62 3.69 10.27 -1.44
CA VAL A 62 3.37 9.72 -2.77
C VAL A 62 4.53 8.89 -3.32
N PRO A 63 4.63 7.60 -2.97
CA PRO A 63 5.61 6.71 -3.58
C PRO A 63 5.22 6.44 -5.03
N LEU A 64 5.99 7.00 -5.96
CA LEU A 64 5.82 6.81 -7.40
C LEU A 64 6.37 5.46 -7.85
N GLN A 65 5.79 4.96 -8.94
CA GLN A 65 6.24 3.77 -9.67
C GLN A 65 6.78 4.19 -11.04
N GLY A 66 7.29 3.24 -11.81
CA GLY A 66 7.82 3.51 -13.14
C GLY A 66 6.73 3.82 -14.16
N ARG A 67 7.16 4.23 -15.37
CA ARG A 67 6.28 4.55 -16.51
C ARG A 67 5.25 5.62 -16.16
N LEU A 68 5.73 6.80 -15.80
CA LEU A 68 4.89 7.85 -15.20
C LEU A 68 3.83 8.41 -16.14
N LEU A 69 4.08 8.33 -17.44
CA LEU A 69 3.18 8.80 -18.49
C LEU A 69 2.24 7.70 -19.03
N GLU A 70 2.43 6.44 -18.65
CA GLU A 70 1.61 5.33 -19.15
C GLU A 70 0.47 5.01 -18.18
N HIS A 71 -0.75 4.84 -18.73
CA HIS A 71 -1.90 4.32 -18.00
C HIS A 71 -2.02 2.80 -18.25
N ARG A 72 -1.71 2.00 -17.23
CA ARG A 72 -1.83 0.54 -17.28
C ARG A 72 -3.23 0.09 -16.88
N SER A 73 -3.68 -1.06 -17.39
CA SER A 73 -5.06 -1.57 -17.27
C SER A 73 -5.61 -1.71 -15.84
N PHE A 74 -4.75 -1.87 -14.85
CA PHE A 74 -5.12 -2.00 -13.44
C PHE A 74 -5.11 -0.67 -12.67
N GLN A 75 -4.69 0.43 -13.30
CA GLN A 75 -4.66 1.77 -12.72
C GLN A 75 -5.94 2.53 -13.10
N SER A 76 -6.33 3.53 -12.30
CA SER A 76 -7.41 4.46 -12.63
C SER A 76 -6.95 5.57 -13.56
N CYS A 77 -5.64 5.88 -13.56
CA CYS A 77 -4.99 6.86 -14.42
C CYS A 77 -3.47 6.63 -14.41
N ALA A 78 -2.73 7.32 -15.31
CA ALA A 78 -1.27 7.30 -15.31
C ALA A 78 -0.70 7.90 -14.00
N PRO A 79 0.50 7.49 -13.53
CA PRO A 79 1.09 8.04 -12.30
C PRO A 79 1.25 9.57 -12.27
N LEU A 80 1.54 10.22 -13.40
CA LEU A 80 1.61 11.67 -13.47
C LEU A 80 0.21 12.31 -13.31
N ASP A 81 -0.83 11.69 -13.88
CA ASP A 81 -2.21 12.17 -13.72
C ASP A 81 -2.73 11.94 -12.29
N MET A 82 -2.30 10.88 -11.63
CA MET A 82 -2.53 10.70 -10.19
C MET A 82 -1.96 11.88 -9.39
N LEU A 83 -0.72 12.31 -9.65
CA LEU A 83 -0.15 13.48 -8.97
C LEU A 83 -0.99 14.74 -9.21
N ARG A 84 -1.42 14.97 -10.46
CA ARG A 84 -2.30 16.11 -10.81
C ARG A 84 -3.62 16.04 -10.05
N GLN A 85 -4.24 14.86 -9.93
CA GLN A 85 -5.47 14.68 -9.17
C GLN A 85 -5.25 14.90 -7.67
N ILE A 86 -4.15 14.41 -7.11
CA ILE A 86 -3.78 14.67 -5.72
C ILE A 86 -3.63 16.18 -5.48
N LEU A 87 -2.84 16.88 -6.30
CA LEU A 87 -2.65 18.33 -6.19
C LEU A 87 -3.95 19.12 -6.33
N ARG A 88 -4.87 18.66 -7.19
CA ARG A 88 -6.17 19.30 -7.38
C ARG A 88 -7.10 19.13 -6.19
N HIS A 89 -7.18 17.95 -5.60
CA HIS A 89 -8.21 17.61 -4.61
C HIS A 89 -7.71 17.66 -3.16
N GLU A 90 -6.42 17.46 -2.90
CA GLU A 90 -5.80 17.79 -1.61
C GLU A 90 -5.36 19.25 -1.66
N THR A 91 -5.98 20.12 -0.87
CA THR A 91 -5.80 21.58 -0.89
C THR A 91 -5.04 22.13 0.32
N ARG A 92 -4.80 21.32 1.34
CA ARG A 92 -4.20 21.74 2.62
C ARG A 92 -2.78 21.26 2.79
N ARG A 93 -2.50 20.01 2.46
CA ARG A 93 -1.23 19.34 2.74
C ARG A 93 -0.20 19.58 1.65
N ARG A 94 1.08 19.50 2.04
CA ARG A 94 2.19 19.35 1.09
C ARG A 94 2.15 17.97 0.44
N ILE A 95 2.66 17.83 -0.77
CA ILE A 95 2.75 16.56 -1.50
C ILE A 95 4.22 16.20 -1.63
N VAL A 96 4.66 15.14 -0.96
CA VAL A 96 6.04 14.65 -1.04
C VAL A 96 6.05 13.39 -1.88
N ALA A 97 6.49 13.51 -3.13
CA ALA A 97 6.56 12.40 -4.06
C ALA A 97 7.98 11.83 -4.14
N THR A 98 8.10 10.50 -4.05
CA THR A 98 9.40 9.82 -4.14
C THR A 98 9.52 8.98 -5.39
N LEU A 99 10.64 9.11 -6.09
CA LEU A 99 11.05 8.17 -7.12
C LEU A 99 11.68 6.93 -6.49
N HIS A 100 11.35 5.75 -7.01
CA HIS A 100 11.91 4.50 -6.51
C HIS A 100 13.35 4.33 -7.00
N PRO A 101 14.34 4.10 -6.12
CA PRO A 101 15.76 4.11 -6.50
C PRO A 101 16.15 2.99 -7.46
N LYS A 102 15.37 1.90 -7.51
CA LYS A 102 15.61 0.77 -8.41
C LYS A 102 14.87 0.88 -9.75
N GLU A 103 14.08 1.93 -9.95
CA GLU A 103 13.38 2.12 -11.21
C GLU A 103 14.18 3.04 -12.14
N CYS A 104 14.30 2.62 -13.40
CA CYS A 104 14.81 3.46 -14.46
C CYS A 104 13.65 4.27 -15.05
N HIS A 105 13.63 5.57 -14.78
CA HIS A 105 12.65 6.48 -15.37
C HIS A 105 13.15 6.99 -16.72
N ALA A 106 12.26 7.03 -17.72
CA ALA A 106 12.58 7.63 -19.00
C ALA A 106 12.88 9.13 -18.84
N PRO A 107 13.75 9.73 -19.69
CA PRO A 107 13.99 11.17 -19.64
C PRO A 107 12.71 12.01 -19.76
N ALA A 108 11.73 11.54 -20.55
CA ALA A 108 10.44 12.20 -20.69
C ALA A 108 9.60 12.17 -19.40
N ASP A 109 9.67 11.08 -18.63
CA ASP A 109 9.01 10.95 -17.32
C ASP A 109 9.57 11.98 -16.34
N LEU A 110 10.91 12.07 -16.25
CA LEU A 110 11.60 13.01 -15.36
C LEU A 110 11.30 14.46 -15.75
N ALA A 111 11.42 14.80 -17.03
CA ALA A 111 11.14 16.15 -17.51
C ALA A 111 9.66 16.56 -17.27
N ALA A 112 8.73 15.61 -17.30
CA ALA A 112 7.32 15.88 -17.00
C ALA A 112 7.07 16.12 -15.50
N LEU A 113 7.78 15.40 -14.62
CA LEU A 113 7.76 15.64 -13.19
C LEU A 113 8.37 16.99 -12.82
N ASP A 114 9.53 17.32 -13.38
CA ASP A 114 10.22 18.58 -13.10
C ASP A 114 9.32 19.77 -13.49
N ARG A 115 8.72 19.74 -14.68
CA ARG A 115 7.74 20.75 -15.11
C ARG A 115 6.51 20.85 -14.20
N LEU A 116 6.08 19.73 -13.61
CA LEU A 116 4.96 19.75 -12.66
C LEU A 116 5.39 20.40 -11.35
N ALA A 117 6.56 20.02 -10.81
CA ALA A 117 7.09 20.56 -9.56
C ALA A 117 7.41 22.06 -9.65
N GLU A 118 7.91 22.55 -10.79
CA GLU A 118 8.13 23.98 -11.05
C GLU A 118 6.86 24.82 -10.94
N ARG A 119 5.70 24.24 -11.27
CA ARG A 119 4.40 24.94 -11.29
C ARG A 119 3.63 24.79 -9.98
N GLU A 120 4.01 23.84 -9.15
CA GLU A 120 3.23 23.39 -7.99
C GLU A 120 4.06 23.54 -6.71
N PRO A 121 4.00 24.69 -6.02
CA PRO A 121 4.81 24.95 -4.82
C PRO A 121 4.60 23.94 -3.68
N ARG A 122 3.48 23.20 -3.70
CA ARG A 122 3.16 22.16 -2.72
C ARG A 122 3.79 20.81 -3.05
N LEU A 123 4.32 20.61 -4.26
CA LEU A 123 4.95 19.37 -4.68
C LEU A 123 6.46 19.41 -4.37
N THR A 124 6.94 18.45 -3.60
CA THR A 124 8.36 18.18 -3.39
C THR A 124 8.70 16.83 -3.98
N LEU A 125 9.69 16.80 -4.86
CA LEU A 125 10.26 15.56 -5.39
C LEU A 125 11.48 15.17 -4.57
N THR A 126 11.54 13.92 -4.11
CA THR A 126 12.71 13.37 -3.41
C THR A 126 12.97 11.92 -3.80
N ARG A 127 14.03 11.32 -3.28
CA ARG A 127 14.43 9.94 -3.56
C ARG A 127 14.53 9.15 -2.26
N GLY A 128 13.95 7.96 -2.24
CA GLY A 128 14.04 7.06 -1.10
C GLY A 128 13.32 7.55 0.17
N ALA A 129 13.82 7.13 1.33
CA ALA A 129 13.34 7.50 2.67
C ALA A 129 11.92 7.02 3.05
N MET A 130 11.54 5.79 2.66
CA MET A 130 10.22 5.24 2.98
C MET A 130 9.89 5.31 4.48
N GLU A 131 10.75 4.81 5.37
CA GLU A 131 10.47 4.78 6.81
C GLU A 131 10.29 6.18 7.42
N PRO A 132 11.22 7.15 7.26
CA PRO A 132 11.01 8.51 7.77
C PRO A 132 9.74 9.16 7.22
N LEU A 133 9.44 8.97 5.93
CA LEU A 133 8.22 9.53 5.32
C LEU A 133 6.96 8.87 5.87
N LEU A 134 6.97 7.56 6.11
CA LEU A 134 5.87 6.83 6.74
C LEU A 134 5.69 7.21 8.22
N GLN A 135 6.75 7.57 8.94
CA GLN A 135 6.60 8.06 10.32
C GLN A 135 5.85 9.40 10.37
N ALA A 136 6.14 10.31 9.42
CA ALA A 136 5.72 11.70 9.50
C ALA A 136 4.49 12.06 8.63
N CYS A 137 4.17 11.29 7.59
CA CYS A 137 3.07 11.63 6.68
C CYS A 137 1.69 11.55 7.35
N ASP A 138 0.73 12.26 6.80
CA ASP A 138 -0.67 12.18 7.25
C ASP A 138 -1.36 10.94 6.68
N TYR A 139 -1.10 10.65 5.40
CA TYR A 139 -1.53 9.45 4.69
C TYR A 139 -0.66 9.21 3.45
N VAL A 140 -0.77 8.01 2.89
CA VAL A 140 -0.10 7.60 1.66
C VAL A 140 -1.08 7.66 0.49
N ALA A 141 -0.69 8.21 -0.65
CA ALA A 141 -1.43 8.09 -1.90
C ALA A 141 -0.52 7.48 -2.98
N THR A 142 -0.94 6.38 -3.59
CA THR A 142 -0.11 5.70 -4.59
C THR A 142 -0.96 4.96 -5.59
N GLN A 143 -0.35 4.48 -6.67
CA GLN A 143 -0.94 3.52 -7.58
C GLN A 143 -1.22 2.21 -6.81
N ASN A 144 -0.17 1.41 -6.58
CA ASN A 144 -0.24 0.21 -5.74
C ASN A 144 1.12 -0.12 -5.12
N SER A 145 1.91 0.89 -4.76
CA SER A 145 3.22 0.68 -4.11
C SER A 145 3.07 -0.05 -2.76
N SER A 146 3.98 -1.00 -2.49
CA SER A 146 4.06 -1.70 -1.21
C SER A 146 4.37 -0.77 -0.03
N ALA A 147 4.86 0.45 -0.29
CA ALA A 147 5.01 1.48 0.74
C ALA A 147 3.67 1.84 1.41
N ALA A 148 2.53 1.76 0.70
CA ALA A 148 1.21 1.92 1.32
C ALA A 148 0.89 0.76 2.29
N PHE A 149 1.21 -0.48 1.91
CA PHE A 149 1.07 -1.63 2.80
C PHE A 149 1.97 -1.51 4.04
N ALA A 150 3.23 -1.10 3.86
CA ALA A 150 4.14 -0.81 4.97
C ALA A 150 3.56 0.26 5.91
N GLY A 151 2.93 1.30 5.35
CA GLY A 151 2.26 2.36 6.09
C GLY A 151 1.19 1.89 7.07
N TYR A 152 0.59 0.71 6.87
CA TYR A 152 -0.36 0.15 7.84
C TYR A 152 0.29 -0.17 9.19
N PHE A 153 1.57 -0.55 9.23
CA PHE A 153 2.31 -0.68 10.49
C PHE A 153 2.47 0.66 11.21
N PHE A 154 2.58 1.75 10.45
CA PHE A 154 2.65 3.13 10.94
C PHE A 154 1.27 3.77 11.15
N ARG A 155 0.19 2.96 11.07
CA ARG A 155 -1.20 3.42 11.16
C ARG A 155 -1.52 4.57 10.20
N LYS A 156 -0.92 4.54 9.01
CA LYS A 156 -1.13 5.53 7.95
C LYS A 156 -2.23 5.06 6.99
N PRO A 157 -3.28 5.86 6.78
CA PRO A 157 -4.27 5.58 5.75
C PRO A 157 -3.64 5.52 4.36
N ALA A 158 -4.29 4.81 3.45
CA ALA A 158 -3.86 4.71 2.07
C ALA A 158 -4.97 5.12 1.09
N VAL A 159 -4.60 5.87 0.06
CA VAL A 159 -5.40 6.07 -1.16
C VAL A 159 -4.76 5.28 -2.28
N LEU A 160 -5.54 4.41 -2.92
CA LEU A 160 -5.07 3.53 -3.99
C LEU A 160 -5.68 3.92 -5.33
N PHE A 161 -4.80 4.30 -6.26
CA PHE A 161 -5.13 4.62 -7.65
C PHE A 161 -5.03 3.40 -8.56
N ALA A 162 -4.66 2.23 -8.04
CA ALA A 162 -4.60 1.00 -8.81
C ALA A 162 -5.08 -0.21 -8.01
N ARG A 163 -5.55 -1.23 -8.73
CA ARG A 163 -5.98 -2.50 -8.14
C ARG A 163 -4.79 -3.21 -7.51
N VAL A 164 -5.01 -3.81 -6.34
CA VAL A 164 -4.00 -4.56 -5.58
C VAL A 164 -4.64 -5.49 -4.55
N ASP A 165 -3.89 -6.47 -4.04
CA ASP A 165 -4.36 -7.46 -3.07
C ASP A 165 -4.65 -6.90 -1.67
N PHE A 166 -4.07 -5.76 -1.30
CA PHE A 166 -4.25 -5.19 0.05
C PHE A 166 -5.25 -4.04 0.16
N HIS A 167 -6.18 -3.93 -0.77
CA HIS A 167 -7.02 -2.74 -0.92
C HIS A 167 -8.13 -2.54 0.14
N HIS A 168 -8.45 -3.56 0.94
CA HIS A 168 -9.67 -3.61 1.76
C HIS A 168 -9.83 -2.43 2.73
N ILE A 169 -8.74 -1.99 3.36
CA ILE A 169 -8.74 -0.90 4.35
C ILE A 169 -8.29 0.45 3.78
N ALA A 170 -8.20 0.56 2.45
CA ALA A 170 -7.80 1.79 1.76
C ALA A 170 -8.98 2.54 1.15
N ALA A 171 -8.80 3.84 0.89
CA ALA A 171 -9.67 4.60 0.01
C ALA A 171 -9.34 4.27 -1.45
N ASN A 172 -10.17 3.43 -2.09
CA ASN A 172 -9.96 2.97 -3.46
C ASN A 172 -10.54 3.95 -4.48
N VAL A 173 -9.69 4.56 -5.31
CA VAL A 173 -10.11 5.54 -6.32
C VAL A 173 -10.97 4.91 -7.40
N THR A 174 -10.74 3.64 -7.76
CA THR A 174 -11.56 2.92 -8.73
C THR A 174 -13.02 2.75 -8.27
N ALA A 175 -13.28 2.78 -6.97
CA ALA A 175 -14.63 2.65 -6.40
C ALA A 175 -15.23 4.01 -6.01
N LEU A 176 -14.42 4.92 -5.50
CA LEU A 176 -14.89 6.18 -4.91
C LEU A 176 -14.75 7.39 -5.83
N GLY A 177 -13.89 7.32 -6.85
CA GLY A 177 -13.35 8.50 -7.53
C GLY A 177 -12.29 9.22 -6.68
N ALA A 178 -11.41 9.98 -7.35
CA ALA A 178 -10.23 10.55 -6.70
C ALA A 178 -10.56 11.61 -5.65
N GLU A 179 -11.52 12.49 -5.93
CA GLU A 179 -11.95 13.53 -4.99
C GLU A 179 -12.45 12.94 -3.67
N ALA A 180 -13.40 11.99 -3.74
CA ALA A 180 -13.97 11.39 -2.54
C ALA A 180 -12.94 10.54 -1.79
N ALA A 181 -12.07 9.82 -2.50
CA ALA A 181 -11.01 9.02 -1.89
C ALA A 181 -10.02 9.91 -1.12
N LEU A 182 -9.53 10.99 -1.74
CA LEU A 182 -8.58 11.93 -1.13
C LEU A 182 -9.20 12.71 0.04
N ARG A 183 -10.48 13.08 -0.07
CA ARG A 183 -11.21 13.74 1.03
C ARG A 183 -11.35 12.83 2.26
N ARG A 184 -11.64 11.55 2.07
CA ARG A 184 -11.85 10.58 3.15
C ARG A 184 -10.56 10.11 3.81
N ALA A 185 -9.46 10.04 3.06
CA ALA A 185 -8.22 9.38 3.52
C ALA A 185 -7.70 9.88 4.89
N PRO A 186 -7.65 11.20 5.17
CA PRO A 186 -7.15 11.70 6.46
C PRO A 186 -7.96 11.26 7.69
N GLU A 187 -9.22 10.88 7.48
CA GLU A 187 -10.20 10.51 8.51
C GLU A 187 -10.32 8.99 8.67
N LEU A 188 -9.63 8.20 7.84
CA LEU A 188 -9.69 6.74 7.93
C LEU A 188 -8.93 6.24 9.16
N GLU A 189 -9.62 5.44 9.97
CA GLU A 189 -9.07 4.72 11.12
C GLU A 189 -9.47 3.24 11.06
N PRO A 190 -8.99 2.48 10.05
CA PRO A 190 -9.29 1.06 9.95
C PRO A 190 -8.60 0.25 11.05
N ASP A 191 -9.05 -0.99 11.26
CA ASP A 191 -8.38 -1.95 12.13
C ASP A 191 -7.09 -2.46 11.48
N TYR A 192 -6.02 -1.67 11.57
CA TYR A 192 -4.71 -2.00 10.98
C TYR A 192 -4.15 -3.32 11.51
N ALA A 193 -4.27 -3.55 12.82
CA ALA A 193 -3.70 -4.72 13.47
C ALA A 193 -4.48 -5.99 13.09
N GLY A 194 -5.82 -5.92 13.11
CA GLY A 194 -6.66 -7.02 12.66
C GLY A 194 -6.47 -7.33 11.18
N TYR A 195 -6.36 -6.28 10.35
CA TYR A 195 -6.13 -6.43 8.92
C TYR A 195 -4.80 -7.08 8.58
N LEU A 196 -3.70 -6.63 9.20
CA LEU A 196 -2.38 -7.19 8.95
C LEU A 196 -2.27 -8.64 9.45
N HIS A 197 -2.90 -8.97 10.58
CA HIS A 197 -3.03 -10.35 11.04
C HIS A 197 -3.78 -11.21 10.03
N TRP A 198 -4.98 -10.81 9.63
CA TRP A 198 -5.77 -11.53 8.62
C TRP A 198 -4.98 -11.71 7.30
N PHE A 199 -4.41 -10.63 6.77
CA PHE A 199 -3.72 -10.64 5.48
C PHE A 199 -2.47 -11.56 5.47
N TRP A 200 -1.63 -11.50 6.51
CA TRP A 200 -0.39 -12.28 6.57
C TRP A 200 -0.49 -13.60 7.32
N GLN A 201 -1.14 -13.65 8.48
CA GLN A 201 -1.21 -14.87 9.27
C GLN A 201 -2.29 -15.83 8.76
N GLU A 202 -3.44 -15.33 8.30
CA GLU A 202 -4.54 -16.18 7.86
C GLU A 202 -4.49 -16.45 6.36
N MET A 203 -4.43 -15.38 5.55
CA MET A 203 -4.55 -15.46 4.09
C MET A 203 -3.25 -15.84 3.37
N SER A 204 -2.10 -15.63 4.01
CA SER A 204 -0.79 -16.02 3.46
C SER A 204 -0.25 -17.32 4.08
N ILE A 205 0.76 -17.90 3.44
CA ILE A 205 1.54 -19.01 3.96
C ILE A 205 2.70 -18.42 4.77
N ASN A 206 2.80 -18.73 6.06
CA ASN A 206 3.95 -18.36 6.87
C ASN A 206 4.94 -19.54 6.91
N ALA A 207 6.05 -19.46 6.18
CA ALA A 207 7.00 -20.56 6.06
C ALA A 207 7.76 -20.88 7.37
N GLY A 208 7.68 -20.03 8.40
CA GLY A 208 8.28 -20.28 9.70
C GLY A 208 7.37 -21.01 10.69
N ARG A 209 6.18 -21.45 10.26
CA ARG A 209 5.15 -22.04 11.12
C ARG A 209 4.91 -23.52 10.81
N PRO A 210 4.55 -24.36 11.80
CA PRO A 210 4.28 -25.78 11.59
C PRO A 210 3.18 -26.05 10.55
N GLU A 211 2.18 -25.18 10.44
CA GLU A 211 1.08 -25.32 9.49
C GLU A 211 1.43 -24.97 8.03
N ALA A 212 2.69 -24.59 7.73
CA ALA A 212 3.08 -24.14 6.40
C ALA A 212 2.81 -25.18 5.31
N GLU A 213 3.17 -26.45 5.54
CA GLU A 213 2.97 -27.54 4.58
C GLU A 213 1.49 -27.76 4.27
N ALA A 214 0.65 -27.77 5.31
CA ALA A 214 -0.79 -27.90 5.15
C ALA A 214 -1.38 -26.73 4.34
N LYS A 215 -0.91 -25.49 4.58
CA LYS A 215 -1.34 -24.33 3.79
C LYS A 215 -0.86 -24.37 2.34
N ILE A 216 0.34 -24.89 2.08
CA ILE A 216 0.86 -25.10 0.72
C ILE A 216 -0.01 -26.11 -0.02
N LEU A 217 -0.25 -27.28 0.59
CA LEU A 217 -1.11 -28.32 0.02
C LEU A 217 -2.51 -27.76 -0.29
N ALA A 218 -3.13 -27.07 0.67
CA ALA A 218 -4.43 -26.45 0.46
C ALA A 218 -4.41 -25.39 -0.67
N ALA A 219 -3.30 -24.67 -0.86
CA ALA A 219 -3.17 -23.72 -1.96
C ALA A 219 -3.06 -24.42 -3.32
N LEU A 220 -2.28 -25.49 -3.41
CA LEU A 220 -2.15 -26.29 -4.64
C LEU A 220 -3.48 -26.96 -5.02
N GLN A 221 -4.17 -27.55 -4.05
CA GLN A 221 -5.50 -28.17 -4.24
C GLN A 221 -6.53 -27.17 -4.74
N ARG A 222 -6.57 -25.95 -4.18
CA ARG A 222 -7.47 -24.88 -4.66
C ARG A 222 -7.26 -24.53 -6.14
N HIS A 223 -6.05 -24.76 -6.65
CA HIS A 223 -5.70 -24.52 -8.05
C HIS A 223 -5.69 -25.81 -8.89
N GLY A 224 -6.35 -26.88 -8.42
CA GLY A 224 -6.61 -28.09 -9.19
C GLY A 224 -5.47 -29.10 -9.23
N TRP A 225 -4.47 -28.99 -8.35
CA TRP A 225 -3.39 -29.98 -8.27
C TRP A 225 -3.88 -31.25 -7.57
N PRO A 226 -3.55 -32.45 -8.09
CA PRO A 226 -3.93 -33.72 -7.47
C PRO A 226 -3.21 -33.93 -6.13
N THR A 227 -3.85 -34.71 -5.25
CA THR A 227 -3.33 -35.14 -3.94
C THR A 227 -2.47 -36.37 -4.03
#